data_AF-A0A2R6F1Y2-F1
#
_entry.id   AF-A0A2R6F1Y2-F1
#
_cell.length_a   1.000
_cell.length_b   1.000
_cell.length_c   1.000
_cell.angle_alpha   90.00
_cell.angle_beta   90.00
_cell.angle_gamma   90.00
#
_symmetry.space_group_name_H-M   'P 1'
#
loop_
_entity.id
_entity.type
_entity.pdbx_description
1 polymer ?
#
loop_
_entity_poly.entity_id
_entity_poly.type
_entity_poly.pdbx_seq_one_letter_code
_entity_poly.pdbx_strand_id
1 'polypeptide(L)' 'MERSVYEGSDGQNYTEREMWRRLESAEWTVRCWDDSTGREWVITSEEELLALTPIDPDETRA' A
#
# COMPACT_ATOMS: atom_id res chain seq x y z
N MET A 1 -13.47 2.10 12.43
CA MET A 1 -12.75 1.78 11.18
C MET A 1 -11.39 2.40 11.32
N GLU A 2 -10.46 1.62 11.86
CA GLU A 2 -9.06 2.00 11.99
C GLU A 2 -8.54 2.39 10.60
N ARG A 3 -7.82 3.51 10.52
CA ARG A 3 -7.24 3.97 9.26
C ARG A 3 -5.96 3.18 9.04
N SER A 4 -6.02 2.08 8.31
CA SER A 4 -4.83 1.32 7.93
C SER A 4 -3.91 2.19 7.08
N VAL A 5 -2.62 2.23 7.45
CA VAL A 5 -1.56 2.91 6.70
C VAL A 5 -0.57 1.86 6.23
N TYR A 6 -0.01 2.07 5.04
CA TYR A 6 0.93 1.18 4.40
C TYR A 6 2.19 1.96 4.06
N GLU A 7 3.34 1.42 4.44
CA GLU A 7 4.64 1.91 3.99
C GLU A 7 4.97 1.30 2.62
N GLY A 8 5.22 2.16 1.65
CA GLY A 8 5.70 1.78 0.33
C GLY A 8 7.21 1.57 0.29
N SER A 9 7.68 0.65 -0.54
CA SER A 9 9.11 0.46 -0.80
C SER A 9 9.80 1.68 -1.42
N ASP A 10 9.03 2.65 -1.91
CA ASP A 10 9.50 3.98 -2.35
C ASP A 10 9.74 4.96 -1.18
N GLY A 11 9.46 4.56 0.05
CA GLY A 11 9.63 5.35 1.27
C GLY A 11 8.46 6.29 1.57
N GLN A 12 7.39 6.26 0.79
CA GLN A 12 6.16 7.01 1.07
C GLN A 12 5.17 6.18 1.89
N ASN A 13 4.22 6.88 2.54
CA ASN A 13 3.14 6.25 3.29
C ASN A 13 1.82 6.46 2.56
N TYR A 14 1.02 5.41 2.51
CA TYR A 14 -0.25 5.37 1.80
C TYR A 14 -1.36 4.96 2.76
N THR A 15 -2.43 5.75 2.82
CA THR A 15 -3.63 5.31 3.53
C THR A 15 -4.39 4.30 2.69
N GLU A 16 -5.15 3.41 3.32
CA GLU A 16 -6.06 2.51 2.62
C GLU A 16 -6.95 3.24 1.59
N ARG A 17 -7.47 4.42 1.94
CA ARG A 17 -8.28 5.24 1.01
C ARG A 17 -7.50 5.73 -0.21
N GLU A 18 -6.22 6.03 -0.04
CA GLU A 18 -5.37 6.46 -1.16
C GLU A 18 -5.09 5.28 -2.10
N MET A 19 -4.77 4.12 -1.53
CA MET A 19 -4.56 2.87 -2.27
C MET A 19 -5.78 2.53 -3.12
N TRP A 20 -6.97 2.48 -2.51
CA TRP A 20 -8.21 2.20 -3.23
C TRP A 20 -8.47 3.18 -4.36
N ARG A 21 -8.26 4.48 -4.13
CA ARG A 21 -8.49 5.49 -5.19
C ARG A 21 -7.60 5.27 -6.41
N ARG A 22 -6.32 4.91 -6.21
CA ARG A 22 -5.38 4.65 -7.30
C ARG A 22 -5.70 3.37 -8.05
N LEU A 23 -6.15 2.34 -7.33
CA LEU A 23 -6.64 1.10 -7.93
C LEU A 23 -7.90 1.35 -8.78
N GLU A 24 -8.88 2.07 -8.24
CA GLU A 24 -10.13 2.41 -8.95
C GLU A 24 -9.88 3.30 -10.17
N SER A 25 -8.87 4.18 -10.10
CA SER A 25 -8.48 5.06 -11.21
C SER A 25 -7.56 4.37 -12.23
N ALA A 26 -7.28 3.07 -12.05
CA ALA A 26 -6.35 2.28 -12.85
C ALA A 26 -4.92 2.85 -12.93
N GLU A 27 -4.53 3.70 -11.98
CA GLU A 27 -3.15 4.15 -11.82
C GLU A 27 -2.29 2.99 -11.29
N TRP A 28 -2.86 2.18 -10.40
CA TRP A 28 -2.21 1.01 -9.83
C TRP A 28 -2.93 -0.28 -10.24
N THR A 29 -2.17 -1.34 -10.48
CA THR A 29 -2.70 -2.69 -10.76
C THR A 29 -2.18 -3.67 -9.72
N VAL A 30 -3.09 -4.34 -9.00
CA VAL A 30 -2.71 -5.40 -8.04
C VAL A 30 -2.01 -6.54 -8.77
N ARG A 31 -0.85 -6.97 -8.24
CA ARG A 31 -0.11 -8.13 -8.75
C ARG A 31 -0.17 -9.31 -7.81
N CYS A 32 0.07 -9.08 -6.52
CA CYS A 32 0.15 -10.15 -5.55
C CYS A 32 -0.25 -9.63 -4.17
N TRP A 33 -0.75 -10.52 -3.33
CA TRP A 33 -1.05 -10.29 -1.93
C TRP A 33 -0.49 -11.45 -1.12
N ASP A 34 0.19 -11.14 -0.02
CA ASP A 34 0.62 -12.12 0.96
C ASP A 34 -0.31 -12.05 2.18
N ASP A 35 -1.14 -13.06 2.36
CA ASP A 35 -2.14 -13.13 3.43
C ASP A 35 -1.50 -13.30 4.82
N SER A 36 -0.28 -13.85 4.88
CA SER A 36 0.42 -14.07 6.15
C SER A 36 1.00 -12.79 6.73
N THR A 37 1.44 -11.86 5.88
CA THR A 37 2.03 -10.58 6.30
C THR A 37 1.14 -9.36 6.02
N GLY A 38 0.05 -9.54 5.28
CA GLY A 38 -0.79 -8.45 4.77
C GLY A 38 -0.07 -7.55 3.76
N ARG A 39 1.03 -8.02 3.16
CA ARG A 39 1.80 -7.25 2.18
C ARG A 39 1.12 -7.31 0.83
N GLU A 40 1.04 -6.17 0.18
CA GLU A 40 0.48 -6.06 -1.17
C GLU A 40 1.54 -5.58 -2.15
N TRP A 41 1.54 -6.13 -3.36
CA TRP A 41 2.37 -5.65 -4.45
C TRP A 41 1.50 -5.12 -5.58
N VAL A 42 1.80 -3.91 -6.01
CA VAL A 42 1.11 -3.23 -7.10
C VAL A 42 2.10 -2.79 -8.18
N ILE A 43 1.65 -2.71 -9.42
CA ILE A 43 2.37 -2.03 -10.49
C ILE A 43 1.80 -0.63 -10.65
N THR A 44 2.65 0.38 -10.62
CA THR A 44 2.28 1.79 -10.80
C THR A 44 2.10 2.14 -12.28
N SER A 45 1.55 3.33 -12.56
CA SER A 45 1.44 3.89 -13.92
C SER A 45 2.79 4.01 -14.64
N GLU A 46 3.88 4.03 -13.89
CA GLU A 46 5.26 4.11 -14.41
C GLU A 46 5.85 2.71 -14.66
N GLU A 47 5.01 1.66 -14.60
CA GLU A 47 5.39 0.24 -14.74
C GLU A 47 6.36 -0.26 -13.64
N GLU A 48 6.45 0.47 -12.53
CA GLU A 48 7.30 0.10 -11.39
C GLU A 48 6.54 -0.78 -10.40
N LEU A 49 7.25 -1.76 -9.82
CA LEU A 49 6.71 -2.62 -8.78
C LEU A 49 6.86 -1.94 -7.42
N LEU A 50 5.73 -1.66 -6.78
CA LEU A 50 5.66 -1.09 -5.44
C LEU A 50 5.18 -2.15 -4.45
N ALA A 51 5.96 -2.37 -3.39
CA ALA A 51 5.55 -3.19 -2.26
C ALA A 51 4.96 -2.31 -1.16
N LEU A 52 3.79 -2.69 -0.66
CA LEU A 52 3.04 -2.00 0.38
C LEU A 52 2.99 -2.89 1.61
N THR A 53 3.62 -2.44 2.69
CA THR A 53 3.63 -3.16 3.97
C THR A 53 2.70 -2.45 4.94
N PRO A 54 1.69 -3.12 5.51
CA PRO A 54 0.84 -2.50 6.52
C PRO A 54 1.69 -2.14 7.73
N ILE A 55 1.50 -0.93 8.24
CA ILE A 55 2.15 -0.45 9.46
C ILE A 55 1.10 -0.16 10.53
N ASP A 56 1.41 -0.54 11.76
CA ASP A 56 0.60 -0.17 12.91
C ASP A 56 0.71 1.35 13.15
N PRO A 57 -0.41 2.09 13.16
CA PRO A 57 -0.39 3.53 13.38
C PRO A 57 0.10 3.91 14.79
N ASP A 58 0.15 2.95 15.73
CA ASP A 58 0.69 3.14 17.08
C ASP A 58 2.23 3.02 17.13
N GLU A 59 2.84 2.24 16.22
CA GLU A 59 4.31 2.15 16.10
C GLU A 59 4.94 3.39 15.42
N THR A 60 4.14 4.23 14.75
CA THR A 60 4.64 5.49 14.15
C THR A 60 4.86 6.60 15.18
N ARG A 61 4.64 6.35 16.48
CA ARG A 61 4.72 7.33 17.57
C ARG A 61 5.73 6.91 18.65
N ALA A 62 7.00 6.76 18.28
CA ALA A 62 8.14 6.64 19.21
C ALA A 62 9.02 7.90 19.17
#